data_AF-A0AAU8HRB7-F1
#
_entry.id   AF-A0AAU8HRB7-F1
#
_cell.length_a   1.000
_cell.length_b   1.000
_cell.length_c   1.000
_cell.angle_alpha   90.00
_cell.angle_beta   90.00
_cell.angle_gamma   90.00
#
_symmetry.space_group_name_H-M   'P 1'
#
loop_
_entity.id
_entity.type
_entity.pdbx_description
1 polymer ?
#
loop_
_entity_poly.entity_id
_entity_poly.type
_entity_poly.pdbx_seq_one_letter_code
_entity_poly.pdbx_strand_id
1 'polypeptide(L)'
;MKCNELQKIIDKSYDSPLSKEEKKLVLHHIESCASCKAEYDFALTYKGSLANSNGPKMPEGLRDDFLKQAKSQQLIKDKNKSKQKRPLVIAYKASAIAAVLLLLFISADILGQLGAEVPEQPQAEEFQIMDIPQEEEPSLEDTQNLIDLIVDRIVYIAIAVMLLVPFGWNYLKNKKS
;
A
#
# COMPACT_ATOMS: atom_id res chain seq x y z
N MET A 1 -17.15 45.00 2.91
CA MET A 1 -16.34 44.47 4.01
C MET A 1 -16.72 45.17 5.29
N LYS A 2 -16.80 44.44 6.40
CA LYS A 2 -17.00 45.02 7.74
C LYS A 2 -15.65 45.41 8.36
N CYS A 3 -15.59 46.42 9.22
CA CYS A 3 -14.33 46.85 9.84
C CYS A 3 -13.60 45.70 10.56
N ASN A 4 -14.34 44.82 11.25
CA ASN A 4 -13.76 43.64 11.92
C ASN A 4 -13.12 42.63 10.96
N GLU A 5 -13.55 42.58 9.70
CA GLU A 5 -12.95 41.73 8.68
C GLU A 5 -11.63 42.32 8.19
N LEU A 6 -11.54 43.65 8.09
CA LEU A 6 -10.30 44.34 7.76
C LEU A 6 -9.20 44.00 8.77
N GLN A 7 -9.52 44.10 10.06
CA GLN A 7 -8.56 43.85 11.14
C GLN A 7 -7.95 42.44 11.02
N LYS A 8 -8.79 41.42 10.78
CA LYS A 8 -8.32 40.05 10.53
C LYS A 8 -7.40 39.94 9.31
N ILE A 9 -7.68 40.69 8.25
CA ILE A 9 -6.82 40.71 7.05
C ILE A 9 -5.50 41.41 7.35
N ILE A 10 -5.51 42.50 8.12
CA ILE A 10 -4.30 43.20 8.56
C ILE A 10 -3.44 42.26 9.42
N ASP A 11 -4.04 41.55 10.38
CA ASP A 11 -3.34 40.60 11.24
C ASP A 11 -2.69 39.48 10.41
N LYS A 12 -3.46 38.89 9.48
CA LYS A 12 -2.96 37.89 8.53
C LYS A 12 -1.80 38.40 7.66
N SER A 13 -1.76 39.71 7.38
CA SER A 13 -0.72 40.32 6.55
C SER A 13 0.68 40.38 7.20
N TYR A 14 0.76 40.15 8.52
CA TYR A 14 2.03 40.00 9.23
C TYR A 14 2.66 38.64 8.96
N ASP A 15 1.86 37.58 8.95
CA ASP A 15 2.35 36.20 8.77
C ASP A 15 2.50 35.81 7.30
N SER A 16 1.71 36.40 6.41
CA SER A 16 1.67 36.01 5.01
C SER A 16 1.37 37.18 4.07
N PRO A 17 1.92 37.18 2.84
CA PRO A 17 1.61 38.20 1.86
C PRO A 17 0.13 38.12 1.47
N LEU A 18 -0.56 39.26 1.51
CA LEU A 18 -1.95 39.36 1.04
C LEU A 18 -2.05 39.05 -0.45
N SER A 19 -3.10 38.32 -0.82
CA SER A 19 -3.46 38.07 -2.21
C SER A 19 -3.86 39.37 -2.93
N LYS A 20 -3.89 39.34 -4.27
CA LYS A 20 -4.28 40.51 -5.07
C LYS A 20 -5.73 40.96 -4.78
N GLU A 21 -6.62 40.02 -4.52
CA GLU A 21 -8.03 40.30 -4.22
C GLU A 21 -8.21 40.90 -2.83
N GLU A 22 -7.55 40.34 -1.82
CA GLU A 22 -7.55 40.89 -0.46
C GLU A 22 -7.01 42.31 -0.44
N LYS A 23 -5.93 42.59 -1.18
CA LYS A 23 -5.38 43.96 -1.32
C LYS A 23 -6.40 44.94 -1.89
N LYS A 24 -7.14 44.56 -2.94
CA LYS A 24 -8.17 45.42 -3.52
C LYS A 24 -9.31 45.70 -2.54
N LEU A 25 -9.75 44.68 -1.80
CA LEU A 25 -10.81 44.82 -0.79
C LEU A 25 -10.39 45.74 0.37
N VAL A 26 -9.14 45.61 0.83
CA VAL A 26 -8.54 46.49 1.84
C VAL A 26 -8.52 47.93 1.34
N LEU A 27 -7.94 48.17 0.15
CA LEU A 27 -7.82 49.52 -0.43
C LEU A 27 -9.18 50.21 -0.59
N HIS A 28 -10.16 49.51 -1.16
CA HIS A 28 -11.50 50.04 -1.34
C HIS A 28 -12.18 50.42 0.00
N HIS A 29 -11.93 49.65 1.06
CA HIS A 29 -12.54 49.93 2.36
C HIS A 29 -11.84 51.08 3.10
N ILE A 30 -10.52 51.17 3.05
CA ILE A 30 -9.80 52.29 3.69
C ILE A 30 -10.03 53.62 2.94
N GLU A 31 -10.39 53.59 1.66
CA GLU A 31 -10.85 54.78 0.93
C GLU A 31 -12.18 55.33 1.45
N SER A 32 -13.06 54.46 1.97
CA SER A 32 -14.40 54.81 2.44
C SER A 32 -14.52 54.92 3.97
N CYS A 33 -13.55 54.42 4.74
CA CYS A 33 -13.59 54.39 6.20
C CYS A 33 -12.30 54.99 6.82
N ALA A 34 -12.42 56.21 7.35
CA ALA A 34 -11.29 56.96 7.89
C ALA A 34 -10.61 56.30 9.11
N SER A 35 -11.37 55.66 10.01
CA SER A 35 -10.81 54.97 11.17
C SER A 35 -9.96 53.77 10.74
N CYS A 36 -10.49 52.95 9.83
CA CYS A 36 -9.77 51.80 9.26
C CYS A 36 -8.51 52.22 8.50
N LYS A 37 -8.54 53.37 7.81
CA LYS A 37 -7.35 53.93 7.15
C LYS A 37 -6.26 54.28 8.16
N ALA A 38 -6.62 54.96 9.25
CA ALA A 38 -5.66 55.32 10.29
C ALA A 38 -5.01 54.09 10.94
N GLU A 39 -5.78 53.04 11.22
CA GLU A 39 -5.27 51.76 11.73
C GLU A 39 -4.33 51.07 10.73
N TYR A 40 -4.69 51.07 9.45
CA TYR A 40 -3.88 50.48 8.39
C TYR A 40 -2.55 51.23 8.20
N ASP A 41 -2.59 52.57 8.17
CA ASP A 41 -1.41 53.42 8.06
C ASP A 41 -0.49 53.26 9.28
N PHE A 42 -1.07 53.11 10.47
CA PHE A 42 -0.33 52.79 11.70
C PHE A 42 0.38 51.43 11.60
N ALA A 43 -0.34 50.39 11.17
CA ALA A 43 0.22 49.05 10.96
C ALA A 43 1.39 49.05 9.96
N LEU A 44 1.27 49.79 8.85
CA LEU A 44 2.34 49.93 7.86
C LEU A 44 3.56 50.66 8.43
N THR A 45 3.33 51.74 9.18
CA THR A 45 4.40 52.51 9.82
C THR A 45 5.14 51.66 10.85
N TYR A 46 4.42 50.89 11.65
CA TYR A 46 4.99 49.98 12.63
C TYR A 46 5.82 48.87 11.96
N LYS A 47 5.29 48.25 10.89
CA LYS A 47 6.01 47.24 10.11
C LYS A 47 7.30 47.79 9.49
N GLY A 48 7.27 49.02 8.96
CA GLY A 48 8.46 49.71 8.45
C GLY A 48 9.48 49.99 9.55
N SER A 49 9.02 50.38 10.73
CA SER A 49 9.90 50.64 11.90
C SER A 49 10.59 49.37 12.39
N LEU A 50 9.88 48.24 12.41
CA LEU A 50 10.47 46.94 12.74
C LEU A 50 11.50 46.48 11.69
N ALA A 51 11.21 46.69 10.40
CA ALA A 51 12.14 46.34 9.32
C ALA A 51 13.44 47.16 9.38
N ASN A 52 13.35 48.41 9.85
CA ASN A 52 14.50 49.31 10.04
C ASN A 52 15.18 49.18 11.41
N SER A 53 14.60 48.40 12.33
CA SER A 53 15.30 48.08 13.56
C SER A 53 16.54 47.27 13.22
N ASN A 54 17.68 47.62 13.80
CA ASN A 54 18.89 46.80 13.72
C ASN A 54 18.62 45.49 14.46
N GLY A 55 17.93 44.57 13.78
CA GLY A 55 17.66 43.24 14.29
C GLY A 55 18.98 42.57 14.70
N PRO A 56 18.91 41.60 15.63
CA PRO A 56 20.10 40.86 16.02
C PRO A 56 20.81 40.33 14.77
N LYS A 57 22.11 40.61 14.65
CA LYS A 57 22.91 40.08 13.56
C LYS A 57 22.84 38.55 13.64
N MET A 58 22.47 37.92 12.54
CA MET A 58 22.47 36.46 12.45
C MET A 58 23.90 35.96 12.72
N PRO A 59 24.10 35.00 13.64
CA PRO A 59 25.42 34.44 13.91
C PRO A 59 26.08 33.94 12.62
N GLU A 60 27.38 34.19 12.49
CA GLU A 60 28.17 33.67 11.37
C GLU A 60 28.06 32.13 11.33
N GLY A 61 27.90 31.56 10.12
CA GLY A 61 27.80 30.11 9.92
C GLY A 61 26.43 29.48 10.20
N LEU A 62 25.53 30.11 10.96
CA LEU A 62 24.23 29.52 11.31
C LEU A 62 23.41 29.13 10.06
N ARG A 63 23.43 29.99 9.03
CA ARG A 63 22.76 29.72 7.75
C ARG A 63 23.30 28.47 7.07
N ASP A 64 24.62 28.31 7.05
CA ASP A 64 25.28 27.19 6.40
C ASP A 64 25.03 25.88 7.16
N ASP A 65 25.00 25.96 8.49
CA ASP A 65 24.65 24.82 9.36
C ASP A 65 23.22 24.35 9.10
N PHE A 66 22.24 25.27 9.01
CA PHE A 66 20.86 24.91 8.66
C PHE A 66 20.76 24.28 7.27
N LEU A 67 21.47 24.84 6.27
CA LEU A 67 21.49 24.28 4.91
C LEU A 67 22.12 22.89 4.88
N LYS A 68 23.20 22.68 5.63
CA LYS A 68 23.87 21.38 5.75
C LYS A 68 22.95 20.37 6.43
N GLN A 69 22.26 20.78 7.49
CA GLN A 69 21.29 19.93 8.19
C GLN A 69 20.12 19.55 7.28
N ALA A 70 19.52 20.50 6.56
CA ALA A 70 18.43 20.25 5.62
C ALA A 70 18.84 19.25 4.51
N LYS A 71 20.03 19.42 3.93
CA LYS A 71 20.59 18.49 2.93
C LYS A 71 20.80 17.09 3.53
N SER A 72 21.36 17.01 4.74
CA SER A 72 21.59 15.71 5.40
C SER A 72 20.28 14.94 5.63
N GLN A 73 19.20 15.63 6.00
CA GLN A 73 17.89 15.02 6.20
C GLN A 73 17.26 14.55 4.87
N GLN A 74 17.44 15.28 3.78
CA GLN A 74 17.00 14.83 2.44
C GLN A 74 17.73 13.55 2.04
N LEU A 75 19.05 13.50 2.23
CA LEU A 75 19.86 12.31 1.91
C LEU A 75 19.45 11.07 2.72
N ILE A 76 19.06 11.25 3.99
CA ILE A 76 18.55 10.13 4.82
C ILE A 76 17.21 9.62 4.28
N LYS A 77 16.30 10.53 3.89
CA LYS A 77 15.00 10.15 3.32
C LYS A 77 15.16 9.37 2.01
N ASP A 78 16.08 9.79 1.15
CA ASP A 78 16.31 9.13 -0.14
C ASP A 78 16.98 7.76 0.02
N LYS A 79 17.93 7.62 0.95
CA LYS A 79 18.55 6.32 1.28
C LYS A 79 17.53 5.33 1.85
N ASN A 80 16.57 5.78 2.66
CA ASN A 80 15.54 4.90 3.23
C ASN A 80 14.50 4.46 2.19
N LYS A 81 14.10 5.33 1.25
CA LYS A 81 13.20 4.96 0.14
C LYS A 81 13.79 3.86 -0.75
N SER A 82 15.10 3.86 -0.96
CA SER A 82 15.82 2.84 -1.74
C SER A 82 15.79 1.45 -1.09
N LYS A 83 15.92 1.36 0.24
CA LYS A 83 15.93 0.09 0.96
C LYS A 83 14.55 -0.55 1.07
N GLN A 84 13.48 0.23 1.01
CA GLN A 84 12.10 -0.23 1.19
C GLN A 84 11.54 -1.05 0.01
N LYS A 85 12.12 -0.95 -1.21
CA LYS A 85 11.64 -1.68 -2.40
C LYS A 85 12.21 -3.09 -2.56
N ARG A 86 13.29 -3.44 -1.86
CA ARG A 86 13.95 -4.76 -2.00
C ARG A 86 13.19 -5.97 -1.43
N PRO A 87 12.41 -5.90 -0.32
CA PRO A 87 11.81 -7.10 0.26
C PRO A 87 10.62 -7.64 -0.55
N LEU A 88 9.97 -6.81 -1.38
CA LEU A 88 8.78 -7.19 -2.14
C LEU A 88 9.13 -8.09 -3.35
N VAL A 89 10.23 -7.82 -4.03
CA VAL A 89 10.69 -8.64 -5.17
C VAL A 89 11.17 -10.01 -4.70
N ILE A 90 11.82 -10.07 -3.52
CA ILE A 90 12.27 -11.34 -2.93
C ILE A 90 11.06 -12.17 -2.48
N ALA A 91 10.06 -11.56 -1.86
CA ALA A 91 8.83 -12.25 -1.46
C ALA A 91 8.06 -12.82 -2.66
N TYR A 92 7.95 -12.08 -3.77
CA TYR A 92 7.28 -12.55 -4.98
C TYR A 92 8.01 -13.73 -5.65
N LYS A 93 9.35 -13.72 -5.65
CA LYS A 93 10.13 -14.86 -6.16
C LYS A 93 9.96 -16.10 -5.28
N ALA A 94 9.89 -15.94 -3.96
CA ALA A 94 9.67 -17.05 -3.04
C ALA A 94 8.27 -17.68 -3.21
N SER A 95 7.23 -16.87 -3.44
CA SER A 95 5.87 -17.40 -3.64
C SER A 95 5.73 -18.21 -4.93
N ALA A 96 6.39 -17.80 -6.02
CA ALA A 96 6.36 -18.54 -7.27
C ALA A 96 7.00 -19.94 -7.13
N ILE A 97 8.12 -20.05 -6.41
CA ILE A 97 8.78 -21.33 -6.15
C ILE A 97 7.88 -22.26 -5.31
N ALA A 98 7.24 -21.72 -4.28
CA ALA A 98 6.34 -22.49 -3.43
C ALA A 98 5.12 -23.05 -4.21
N ALA A 99 4.55 -22.26 -5.12
CA ALA A 99 3.43 -22.70 -5.96
C ALA A 99 3.81 -23.85 -6.91
N VAL A 100 5.00 -23.78 -7.52
CA VAL A 100 5.50 -24.84 -8.39
C VAL A 100 5.75 -26.14 -7.61
N LEU A 101 6.32 -26.05 -6.41
CA LEU A 101 6.53 -27.22 -5.55
C LEU A 101 5.21 -27.87 -5.12
N LEU A 102 4.18 -27.07 -4.80
CA LEU A 102 2.86 -27.57 -4.46
C LEU A 102 2.22 -28.33 -5.63
N LEU A 103 2.31 -27.79 -6.85
CA LEU A 103 1.82 -28.46 -8.06
C LEU A 103 2.52 -29.80 -8.29
N LEU A 104 3.85 -29.85 -8.09
CA LEU A 104 4.60 -31.11 -8.22
C LEU A 104 4.14 -32.16 -7.21
N PHE A 105 3.93 -31.77 -5.94
CA PHE A 105 3.42 -32.68 -4.91
C PHE A 105 2.02 -33.24 -5.25
N ILE A 106 1.11 -32.38 -5.70
CA ILE A 106 -0.24 -32.80 -6.10
C ILE A 106 -0.18 -33.76 -7.29
N SER A 107 0.66 -33.46 -8.29
CA SER A 107 0.80 -34.31 -9.47
C SER A 107 1.40 -35.69 -9.15
N ALA A 108 2.35 -35.77 -8.22
CA ALA A 108 2.95 -37.04 -7.78
C ALA A 108 1.95 -37.91 -7.03
N ASP A 109 1.09 -37.32 -6.20
CA ASP A 109 0.05 -38.04 -5.44
C ASP A 109 -1.00 -38.66 -6.37
N ILE A 110 -1.45 -37.90 -7.37
CA ILE A 110 -2.38 -38.39 -8.40
C ILE A 110 -1.76 -39.54 -9.21
N LEU A 111 -0.49 -39.41 -9.62
CA LEU A 111 0.21 -40.46 -10.38
C LEU A 111 0.42 -41.72 -9.55
N GLY A 112 0.68 -41.57 -8.24
CA GLY A 112 0.83 -42.69 -7.31
C GLY A 112 -0.47 -43.49 -7.13
N GLN A 113 -1.62 -42.82 -7.09
CA GLN A 113 -2.92 -43.49 -7.04
C GLN A 113 -3.24 -44.24 -8.34
N LEU A 114 -2.93 -43.65 -9.51
CA LEU A 114 -3.18 -44.28 -10.81
C LEU A 114 -2.20 -45.43 -11.12
N GLY A 115 -1.00 -45.42 -10.55
CA GLY A 115 0.02 -46.46 -10.77
C GLY A 115 -0.09 -47.68 -9.86
N ALA A 116 -0.98 -47.67 -8.87
CA ALA A 116 -1.12 -48.78 -7.91
C ALA A 116 -1.94 -49.96 -8.46
N GLU A 117 -2.70 -49.77 -9.53
CA GLU A 117 -3.41 -50.83 -10.24
C GLU A 117 -2.71 -51.10 -11.57
N VAL A 118 -1.49 -51.66 -11.51
CA VAL A 118 -1.01 -52.47 -12.63
C VAL A 118 -1.56 -53.87 -12.34
N PRO A 119 -2.68 -54.27 -12.96
CA PRO A 119 -3.12 -55.66 -12.83
C PRO A 119 -1.96 -56.53 -13.28
N GLU A 120 -1.49 -57.41 -12.39
CA GLU A 120 -0.54 -58.45 -12.76
C GLU A 120 -1.08 -59.10 -14.03
N GLN A 121 -0.33 -58.95 -15.14
CA GLN A 121 -0.71 -59.62 -16.36
C GLN A 121 -0.82 -61.11 -16.04
N PRO A 122 -2.01 -61.71 -16.22
CA PRO A 122 -2.15 -63.13 -15.98
C PRO A 122 -1.13 -63.83 -16.87
N GLN A 123 -0.27 -64.62 -16.23
CA GLN A 123 0.71 -65.44 -16.94
C GLN A 123 -0.07 -66.25 -17.99
N ALA A 124 0.51 -66.32 -19.20
CA ALA A 124 -0.12 -66.92 -20.37
C ALA A 124 -0.50 -68.39 -20.14
N GLU A 125 -1.65 -68.61 -19.52
CA GLU A 125 -2.35 -69.88 -19.55
C GLU A 125 -3.15 -69.95 -20.85
N GLU A 126 -3.03 -71.11 -21.49
CA GLU A 126 -3.55 -71.42 -22.80
C GLU A 126 -5.05 -71.09 -22.90
N PHE A 127 -5.35 -70.15 -23.77
CA PHE A 127 -6.64 -69.48 -23.93
C PHE A 127 -7.75 -70.49 -24.31
N GLN A 128 -8.44 -71.03 -23.31
CA GLN A 128 -9.76 -71.61 -23.50
C GLN A 128 -10.75 -70.45 -23.64
N ILE A 129 -11.50 -70.44 -24.75
CA ILE A 129 -12.58 -69.48 -25.03
C ILE A 129 -13.65 -69.69 -23.95
N MET A 130 -13.52 -68.96 -22.85
CA MET A 130 -14.52 -68.88 -21.79
C MET A 130 -15.26 -67.57 -22.00
N ASP A 131 -16.59 -67.65 -22.01
CA ASP A 131 -17.48 -66.52 -22.25
C ASP A 131 -17.09 -65.32 -21.38
N ILE A 132 -16.72 -64.23 -22.06
CA ILE A 132 -16.30 -62.97 -21.45
C ILE A 132 -17.46 -62.46 -20.58
N PRO A 133 -17.30 -62.37 -19.24
CA PRO A 133 -18.28 -61.74 -18.39
C PRO A 133 -18.43 -60.29 -18.86
N GLN A 134 -19.66 -59.87 -19.14
CA GLN A 134 -19.91 -58.47 -19.46
C GLN A 134 -19.51 -57.63 -18.25
N GLU A 135 -18.46 -56.82 -18.41
CA GLU A 135 -18.11 -55.80 -17.43
C GLU A 135 -19.32 -54.86 -17.30
N GLU A 136 -19.90 -54.83 -16.09
CA GLU A 136 -20.96 -53.89 -15.76
C GLU A 136 -20.38 -52.48 -15.87
N GLU A 137 -20.88 -51.69 -16.81
CA GLU A 137 -20.49 -50.29 -16.94
C GLU A 137 -20.71 -49.59 -15.59
N PRO A 138 -19.73 -48.82 -15.10
CA PRO A 138 -19.84 -48.16 -13.81
C PRO A 138 -21.09 -47.30 -13.80
N SER A 139 -21.90 -47.46 -12.75
CA SER A 139 -23.17 -46.78 -12.66
C SER A 139 -22.94 -45.26 -12.70
N LEU A 140 -23.83 -44.54 -13.40
CA LEU A 140 -23.75 -43.08 -13.50
C LEU A 140 -23.71 -42.43 -12.10
N GLU A 141 -24.31 -43.09 -11.10
CA GLU A 141 -24.37 -42.67 -9.70
C GLU A 141 -23.00 -42.70 -9.02
N ASP A 142 -22.16 -43.71 -9.31
CA ASP A 142 -20.80 -43.80 -8.76
C ASP A 142 -19.89 -42.69 -9.29
N THR A 143 -20.06 -42.32 -10.56
CA THR A 143 -19.29 -41.21 -11.15
C THR A 143 -19.69 -39.85 -10.56
N GLN A 144 -20.97 -39.65 -10.23
CA GLN A 144 -21.45 -38.43 -9.58
C GLN A 144 -20.93 -38.30 -8.15
N ASN A 145 -20.96 -39.39 -7.38
CA ASN A 145 -20.42 -39.41 -6.02
C ASN A 145 -18.92 -39.07 -5.99
N LEU A 146 -18.15 -39.53 -6.97
CA LEU A 146 -16.72 -39.21 -7.09
C LEU A 146 -16.50 -37.72 -7.39
N ILE A 147 -17.31 -37.14 -8.28
CA ILE A 147 -17.21 -35.72 -8.63
C ILE A 147 -17.54 -34.84 -7.42
N ASP A 148 -18.61 -35.15 -6.69
CA ASP A 148 -19.00 -34.39 -5.50
C ASP A 148 -17.92 -34.44 -4.41
N LEU A 149 -17.28 -35.60 -4.21
CA LEU A 149 -16.17 -35.74 -3.27
C LEU A 149 -14.96 -34.87 -3.65
N ILE A 150 -14.64 -34.80 -4.95
CA ILE A 150 -13.53 -33.98 -5.46
C ILE A 150 -13.84 -32.49 -5.29
N VAL A 151 -15.06 -32.07 -5.63
CA VAL A 151 -15.49 -30.67 -5.50
C VAL A 151 -15.45 -30.23 -4.04
N ASP A 152 -15.94 -31.05 -3.11
CA ASP A 152 -15.95 -30.72 -1.68
C ASP A 152 -14.53 -30.56 -1.12
N ARG A 153 -13.59 -31.44 -1.52
CA ARG A 153 -12.18 -31.32 -1.13
C ARG A 153 -11.51 -30.06 -1.70
N ILE A 154 -11.80 -29.68 -2.94
CA ILE A 154 -11.26 -28.45 -3.54
C ILE A 154 -11.78 -27.22 -2.79
N VAL A 155 -13.08 -27.18 -2.48
CA VAL A 155 -13.70 -26.09 -1.72
C VAL A 155 -13.09 -25.99 -0.33
N TYR A 156 -12.90 -27.11 0.37
CA TYR A 156 -12.28 -27.13 1.68
C TYR A 156 -10.84 -26.58 1.67
N ILE A 157 -10.03 -26.98 0.68
CA ILE A 157 -8.65 -26.47 0.51
C ILE A 157 -8.67 -24.96 0.23
N ALA A 158 -9.56 -24.48 -0.64
CA ALA A 158 -9.68 -23.06 -0.94
C ALA A 158 -10.03 -22.22 0.29
N ILE A 159 -10.97 -22.69 1.12
CA ILE A 159 -11.34 -22.04 2.38
C ILE A 159 -10.16 -22.04 3.36
N ALA A 160 -9.46 -23.17 3.52
CA ALA A 160 -8.30 -23.25 4.40
C ALA A 160 -7.18 -22.27 4.00
N VAL A 161 -6.91 -22.13 2.70
CA VAL A 161 -5.95 -21.15 2.18
C VAL A 161 -6.41 -19.72 2.46
N MET A 162 -7.68 -19.39 2.21
CA MET A 162 -8.21 -18.05 2.50
C MET A 162 -8.11 -17.69 3.98
N LEU A 163 -8.27 -18.65 4.90
CA LEU A 163 -8.16 -18.40 6.34
C LEU A 163 -6.70 -18.24 6.81
N LEU A 164 -5.74 -18.92 6.17
CA LEU A 164 -4.33 -18.87 6.59
C LEU A 164 -3.59 -17.63 6.06
N VAL A 165 -3.97 -17.08 4.90
CA VAL A 165 -3.35 -15.88 4.30
C VAL A 165 -3.36 -14.65 5.23
N PRO A 166 -4.49 -14.24 5.86
CA PRO A 166 -4.50 -13.07 6.74
C PRO A 166 -3.69 -13.27 8.03
N PHE A 167 -3.58 -14.50 8.54
CA PHE A 167 -2.74 -14.80 9.71
C PHE A 167 -1.24 -14.65 9.40
N GLY A 168 -0.79 -15.14 8.23
CA GLY A 168 0.59 -14.95 7.78
C GLY A 168 0.95 -13.47 7.56
N TRP A 169 0.00 -12.69 7.06
CA TRP A 169 0.19 -11.26 6.80
C TRP A 169 0.36 -10.45 8.10
N ASN A 170 -0.44 -10.73 9.13
CA ASN A 170 -0.32 -10.05 10.43
C ASN A 170 0.98 -10.41 11.16
N TYR A 171 1.43 -11.67 11.08
CA TYR A 171 2.70 -12.09 11.67
C TYR A 171 3.90 -11.33 11.09
N LEU A 172 3.91 -11.09 9.77
CA LEU A 172 4.97 -10.32 9.10
C LEU A 172 4.95 -8.82 9.45
N LYS A 173 3.78 -8.28 9.83
CA LYS A 173 3.62 -6.87 10.18
C LYS A 173 4.14 -6.56 11.60
N ASN A 174 3.94 -7.47 12.55
CA ASN A 174 4.39 -7.29 13.94
C ASN A 174 5.91 -7.42 14.12
N LYS A 175 6.63 -8.13 13.25
CA LYS A 175 8.09 -8.31 13.36
C LYS A 175 8.92 -7.08 12.94
N LYS A 176 8.26 -6.00 12.51
CA LYS A 176 8.89 -4.74 12.04
C LYS A 176 8.69 -3.54 12.99
N SER A 177 7.96 -3.73 14.09
CA SER A 177 7.92 -2.78 15.21
C SER A 177 8.93 -3.17 16.27
#